data_AF-A0A661FS33-F1
#
_entry.id   AF-A0A661FS33-F1
#
_cell.length_a   1.000
_cell.length_b   1.000
_cell.length_c   1.000
_cell.angle_alpha   90.00
_cell.angle_beta   90.00
_cell.angle_gamma   90.00
#
_symmetry.space_group_name_H-M   'P 1'
#
loop_
_entity.id
_entity.type
_entity.pdbx_description
1 polymer ?
#
loop_
_entity_poly.entity_id
_entity_poly.type
_entity_poly.pdbx_seq_one_letter_code
_entity_poly.pdbx_strand_id
1 'polypeptide(L)'
;MNTLSNRLVMSRIDMKNRTWTKNRHTEGLDKAGRVIQLLSFVLLSVGLVSVANAGPREQAKRIHDRLTGVPPTEAVLAQMEADIGLGQTTAAANLAMENPNFYNVTLKNFAAPWTNRDQSVFVPLNDYIATVVGMIRDDVPFNTLLSADILYVGAGSLGLPAYSNNNNDHYAQLENQSLDMKTGLTQTTQSSVTGLPPGATAGIWTTRAAAEAFFVAGTNRAMFRFTMINHMCNDMEQVHDP
;
A
#
# COMPACT_ATOMS: atom_id res chain seq x y z
N MET A 1 -23.17 -67.41 33.13
CA MET A 1 -22.25 -68.13 32.23
C MET A 1 -20.86 -67.59 32.50
N ASN A 2 -19.89 -68.33 33.06
CA ASN A 2 -19.31 -69.64 32.63
C ASN A 2 -18.41 -69.43 31.38
N THR A 3 -17.20 -69.98 31.22
CA THR A 3 -16.28 -70.87 32.01
C THR A 3 -14.93 -70.92 31.25
N LEU A 4 -13.70 -71.17 31.75
CA LEU A 4 -13.05 -71.53 33.05
C LEU A 4 -11.70 -70.73 33.10
N SER A 5 -11.12 -70.33 34.24
CA SER A 5 -10.26 -71.10 35.17
C SER A 5 -9.15 -71.97 34.54
N ASN A 6 -7.88 -71.66 34.84
CA ASN A 6 -6.82 -72.67 34.93
C ASN A 6 -5.92 -72.39 36.16
N ARG A 7 -5.43 -73.44 36.83
CA ARG A 7 -4.68 -73.36 38.10
C ARG A 7 -3.23 -73.83 37.92
N LEU A 8 -2.31 -73.19 38.63
CA LEU A 8 -1.05 -73.79 39.08
C LEU A 8 -0.81 -73.40 40.56
N VAL A 9 -0.05 -74.23 41.27
CA VAL A 9 0.03 -74.26 42.75
C VAL A 9 1.50 -74.39 43.19
N MET A 10 1.78 -74.10 44.47
CA MET A 10 3.10 -74.05 45.14
C MET A 10 3.91 -72.76 44.82
N SER A 11 4.70 -72.20 45.73
CA SER A 11 4.94 -72.54 47.15
C SER A 11 5.09 -71.29 48.02
N ARG A 12 4.92 -71.41 49.35
CA ARG A 12 5.38 -70.38 50.28
C ARG A 12 6.89 -70.51 50.49
N ILE A 13 7.64 -69.47 50.18
CA ILE A 13 8.92 -69.17 50.85
C ILE A 13 8.84 -67.70 51.31
N ASP A 14 9.08 -67.50 52.60
CA ASP A 14 9.16 -66.20 53.26
C ASP A 14 10.60 -65.65 53.15
N MET A 15 10.77 -64.37 52.81
CA MET A 15 11.72 -63.50 53.52
C MET A 15 11.64 -62.00 53.14
N LYS A 16 11.35 -61.19 54.16
CA LYS A 16 12.04 -59.94 54.56
C LYS A 16 12.37 -58.85 53.51
N ASN A 17 11.80 -57.67 53.79
CA ASN A 17 12.44 -56.33 53.76
C ASN A 17 13.35 -55.96 52.57
N ARG A 18 12.82 -55.15 51.65
CA ARG A 18 13.55 -54.01 51.06
C ARG A 18 12.60 -52.82 50.88
N THR A 19 12.88 -51.73 51.57
CA THR A 19 12.17 -50.46 51.42
C THR A 19 12.52 -49.81 50.09
N TRP A 20 11.53 -49.19 49.43
CA TRP A 20 11.76 -48.42 48.20
C TRP A 20 12.52 -47.12 48.51
N THR A 21 13.85 -47.15 48.35
CA THR A 21 14.68 -45.94 48.48
C THR A 21 14.47 -45.04 47.28
N LYS A 22 13.92 -43.85 47.54
CA LYS A 22 13.60 -42.81 46.55
C LYS A 22 14.89 -42.23 45.95
N ASN A 23 15.27 -42.66 44.74
CA ASN A 23 16.47 -42.17 44.05
C ASN A 23 16.40 -40.65 43.84
N ARG A 24 17.22 -39.91 44.59
CA ARG A 24 17.54 -38.50 44.36
C ARG A 24 18.89 -38.41 43.66
N HIS A 25 18.91 -37.96 42.42
CA HIS A 25 20.13 -37.54 41.71
C HIS A 25 19.92 -36.14 41.11
N THR A 26 19.80 -35.15 41.99
CA THR A 26 19.81 -33.70 41.66
C THR A 26 20.64 -32.92 42.68
N GLU A 27 21.76 -33.48 43.09
CA GLU A 27 22.73 -32.90 44.02
C GLU A 27 24.13 -33.08 43.39
N GLY A 28 24.84 -32.03 42.95
CA GLY A 28 24.38 -30.64 42.86
C GLY A 28 25.28 -29.77 41.99
N LEU A 29 24.75 -28.62 41.56
CA LEU A 29 25.54 -27.45 41.16
C LEU A 29 25.36 -26.39 42.23
N ASP A 30 26.46 -25.80 42.69
CA ASP A 30 26.42 -24.65 43.59
C ASP A 30 25.64 -23.47 43.00
N LYS A 31 25.27 -22.51 43.85
CA LYS A 31 24.65 -21.25 43.39
C LYS A 31 25.46 -20.58 42.29
N ALA A 32 26.79 -20.62 42.37
CA ALA A 32 27.70 -20.16 41.32
C ALA A 32 27.54 -20.96 40.02
N GLY A 33 27.48 -22.30 40.08
CA GLY A 33 27.27 -23.15 38.91
C GLY A 33 25.93 -22.91 38.21
N ARG A 34 24.84 -22.69 38.98
CA ARG A 34 23.54 -22.28 38.43
C ARG A 34 23.58 -20.89 37.77
N VAL A 35 24.28 -19.93 38.37
CA VAL A 35 24.48 -18.60 37.77
C VAL A 35 25.31 -18.70 36.49
N ILE A 36 26.36 -19.52 36.45
CA ILE A 36 27.16 -19.78 35.25
C ILE A 36 26.31 -20.41 34.15
N GLN A 37 25.51 -21.45 34.45
CA GLN A 37 24.60 -22.05 33.46
C GLN A 37 23.59 -21.04 32.91
N LEU A 38 23.00 -20.20 33.76
CA LEU A 38 22.07 -19.15 33.32
C LEU A 38 22.77 -18.09 32.44
N LEU A 39 23.99 -17.66 32.82
CA LEU A 39 24.80 -16.76 31.99
C LEU A 39 25.17 -17.39 30.65
N SER A 40 25.55 -18.68 30.61
CA SER A 40 25.80 -19.40 29.37
C SER A 40 24.56 -19.46 28.47
N PHE A 41 23.38 -19.71 29.04
CA PHE A 41 22.13 -19.76 28.28
C PHE A 41 21.74 -18.38 27.72
N VAL A 42 21.93 -17.32 28.52
CA VAL A 42 21.70 -15.93 28.08
C VAL A 42 22.68 -15.54 26.97
N LEU A 43 23.99 -15.79 27.14
CA LEU A 43 25.00 -15.53 26.11
C LEU A 43 24.70 -16.27 24.80
N LEU A 44 24.29 -17.54 24.88
CA LEU A 44 23.92 -18.33 23.70
C LEU A 44 22.66 -17.78 23.01
N SER A 45 21.68 -17.28 23.78
CA SER A 45 20.47 -16.67 23.21
C SER A 45 20.72 -15.31 22.53
N VAL A 46 21.67 -14.52 23.05
CA VAL A 46 22.08 -13.25 22.44
C VAL A 46 22.89 -13.48 21.16
N GLY A 47 23.71 -14.54 21.12
CA GLY A 47 24.49 -14.92 19.93
C GLY A 47 23.67 -15.41 18.72
N LEU A 48 22.37 -15.66 18.90
CA LEU A 48 21.44 -16.10 17.84
C LEU A 48 20.57 -14.96 17.26
N VAL A 49 20.80 -13.70 17.66
CA VAL A 49 20.10 -12.53 17.11
C VAL A 49 20.69 -12.15 15.76
N SER A 50 20.46 -13.00 14.75
CA SER A 50 20.70 -12.66 13.35
C SER A 50 19.83 -11.46 12.97
N VAL A 51 20.47 -10.33 12.65
CA VAL A 51 19.75 -9.18 12.08
C VAL A 51 19.05 -9.61 10.79
N ALA A 52 17.74 -9.44 10.73
CA ALA A 52 16.91 -9.79 9.56
C ALA A 52 17.09 -8.74 8.44
N ASN A 53 18.34 -8.56 8.00
CA ASN A 53 18.69 -7.65 6.93
C ASN A 53 18.23 -8.24 5.59
N ALA A 54 17.11 -7.72 5.09
CA ALA A 54 16.62 -7.98 3.75
C ALA A 54 17.75 -7.71 2.73
N GLY A 55 18.08 -8.70 1.90
CA GLY A 55 19.05 -8.53 0.83
C GLY A 55 18.54 -7.59 -0.27
N PRO A 56 19.37 -7.26 -1.26
CA PRO A 56 18.96 -6.42 -2.38
C PRO A 56 17.70 -6.94 -3.08
N ARG A 57 17.53 -8.27 -3.17
CA ARG A 57 16.35 -8.94 -3.73
C ARG A 57 15.08 -8.75 -2.91
N GLU A 58 15.13 -8.92 -1.58
CA GLU A 58 13.97 -8.67 -0.72
C GLU A 58 13.64 -7.18 -0.60
N GLN A 59 14.63 -6.29 -0.78
CA GLN A 59 14.40 -4.85 -0.89
C GLN A 59 13.72 -4.51 -2.23
N ALA A 60 14.25 -5.01 -3.34
CA ALA A 60 13.68 -4.85 -4.69
C ALA A 60 12.22 -5.31 -4.74
N LYS A 61 11.96 -6.53 -4.28
CA LYS A 61 10.60 -7.08 -4.23
C LYS A 61 9.66 -6.19 -3.40
N ARG A 62 10.07 -5.75 -2.21
CA ARG A 62 9.23 -4.89 -1.36
C ARG A 62 8.98 -3.50 -1.98
N ILE A 63 9.91 -2.95 -2.75
CA ILE A 63 9.69 -1.70 -3.50
C ILE A 63 8.63 -1.91 -4.59
N HIS A 64 8.76 -2.98 -5.40
CA HIS A 64 7.79 -3.27 -6.46
C HIS A 64 6.40 -3.63 -5.90
N ASP A 65 6.33 -4.52 -4.90
CA ASP A 65 5.08 -4.92 -4.23
C ASP A 65 4.34 -3.68 -3.65
N ARG A 66 5.08 -2.68 -3.13
CA ARG A 66 4.53 -1.47 -2.51
C ARG A 66 4.14 -0.38 -3.50
N LEU A 67 4.82 -0.27 -4.65
CA LEU A 67 4.49 0.72 -5.68
C LEU A 67 3.38 0.22 -6.62
N THR A 68 3.36 -1.07 -6.96
CA THR A 68 2.48 -1.62 -8.02
C THR A 68 1.33 -2.47 -7.50
N GLY A 69 1.35 -2.86 -6.22
CA GLY A 69 0.38 -3.78 -5.62
C GLY A 69 0.49 -5.24 -6.09
N VAL A 70 1.45 -5.57 -6.97
CA VAL A 70 1.63 -6.90 -7.56
C VAL A 70 3.10 -7.35 -7.48
N PRO A 71 3.38 -8.66 -7.47
CA PRO A 71 4.77 -9.15 -7.52
C PRO A 71 5.45 -8.79 -8.86
N PRO A 72 6.77 -8.50 -8.84
CA PRO A 72 7.54 -8.29 -10.07
C PRO A 72 7.67 -9.58 -10.89
N THR A 73 7.95 -9.44 -12.18
CA THR A 73 8.48 -10.54 -12.99
C THR A 73 9.93 -10.82 -12.62
N GLU A 74 10.44 -12.02 -12.87
CA GLU A 74 11.82 -12.39 -12.52
C GLU A 74 12.86 -11.46 -13.15
N ALA A 75 12.65 -11.02 -14.39
CA ALA A 75 13.55 -10.09 -15.08
C ALA A 75 13.57 -8.69 -14.43
N VAL A 76 12.40 -8.17 -14.04
CA VAL A 76 12.31 -6.88 -13.32
C VAL A 76 12.92 -7.00 -11.93
N LEU A 77 12.66 -8.10 -11.22
CA LEU A 77 13.22 -8.36 -9.89
C LEU A 77 14.76 -8.45 -9.92
N ALA A 78 15.33 -9.17 -10.90
CA ALA A 78 16.77 -9.29 -11.06
C ALA A 78 17.46 -7.96 -11.41
N GLN A 79 16.83 -7.10 -12.23
CA GLN A 79 17.36 -5.76 -12.51
C GLN A 79 17.29 -4.86 -11.27
N MET A 80 16.13 -4.81 -10.59
CA MET A 80 15.99 -4.03 -9.35
C MET A 80 16.93 -4.52 -8.24
N GLU A 81 17.21 -5.82 -8.17
CA GLU A 81 18.20 -6.41 -7.26
C GLU A 81 19.62 -5.92 -7.57
N ALA A 82 20.00 -5.84 -8.85
CA ALA A 82 21.29 -5.28 -9.27
C ALA A 82 21.40 -3.79 -8.96
N ASP A 83 20.37 -3.00 -9.28
CA ASP A 83 20.29 -1.57 -8.99
C ASP A 83 20.50 -1.30 -7.49
N ILE A 84 19.83 -2.05 -6.61
CA ILE A 84 19.97 -1.92 -5.15
C ILE A 84 21.33 -2.42 -4.66
N GLY A 85 21.90 -3.45 -5.30
CA GLY A 85 23.28 -3.88 -5.07
C GLY A 85 24.32 -2.79 -5.38
N LEU A 86 24.01 -1.89 -6.32
CA LEU A 86 24.80 -0.69 -6.64
C LEU A 86 24.41 0.54 -5.79
N GLY A 87 23.47 0.41 -4.85
CA GLY A 87 22.95 1.52 -4.04
C GLY A 87 21.97 2.45 -4.78
N GLN A 88 21.59 2.13 -6.02
CA GLN A 88 20.75 2.93 -6.91
C GLN A 88 19.26 2.69 -6.64
N THR A 89 18.82 2.84 -5.39
CA THR A 89 17.43 2.58 -4.96
C THR A 89 16.37 3.35 -5.77
N THR A 90 16.69 4.58 -6.20
CA THR A 90 15.82 5.38 -7.09
C THR A 90 15.67 4.77 -8.48
N ALA A 91 16.71 4.12 -9.03
CA ALA A 91 16.61 3.44 -10.33
C ALA A 91 15.67 2.24 -10.25
N ALA A 92 15.80 1.43 -9.20
CA ALA A 92 14.87 0.33 -8.91
C ALA A 92 13.42 0.84 -8.72
N ALA A 93 13.23 1.95 -8.02
CA ALA A 93 11.91 2.56 -7.85
C ALA A 93 11.31 3.04 -9.18
N ASN A 94 12.11 3.72 -10.03
CA ASN A 94 11.69 4.13 -11.36
C ASN A 94 11.32 2.92 -12.25
N LEU A 95 12.11 1.86 -12.22
CA LEU A 95 11.81 0.61 -12.93
C LEU A 95 10.52 -0.07 -12.43
N ALA A 96 10.21 0.02 -11.14
CA ALA A 96 8.92 -0.44 -10.61
C ALA A 96 7.74 0.46 -11.05
N MET A 97 7.96 1.77 -11.22
CA MET A 97 6.95 2.69 -11.77
C MET A 97 6.69 2.47 -13.27
N GLU A 98 7.55 1.73 -14.00
CA GLU A 98 7.27 1.35 -15.39
C GLU A 98 6.03 0.45 -15.54
N ASN A 99 5.59 -0.20 -14.45
CA ASN A 99 4.44 -1.10 -14.42
C ASN A 99 3.10 -0.30 -14.46
N PRO A 100 2.18 -0.58 -15.41
CA PRO A 100 0.90 0.14 -15.53
C PRO A 100 0.07 0.19 -14.24
N ASN A 101 0.18 -0.80 -13.35
CA ASN A 101 -0.55 -0.81 -12.08
C ASN A 101 -0.15 0.33 -11.13
N PHE A 102 1.06 0.90 -11.27
CA PHE A 102 1.45 2.10 -10.51
C PHE A 102 0.52 3.27 -10.83
N TYR A 103 0.24 3.52 -12.11
CA TYR A 103 -0.68 4.59 -12.53
C TYR A 103 -2.15 4.16 -12.34
N ASN A 104 -2.53 2.99 -12.87
CA ASN A 104 -3.92 2.54 -12.94
C ASN A 104 -4.53 2.16 -11.58
N VAL A 105 -3.72 1.72 -10.61
CA VAL A 105 -4.19 1.30 -9.29
C VAL A 105 -3.64 2.22 -8.21
N THR A 106 -2.32 2.38 -8.09
CA THR A 106 -1.72 3.08 -6.94
C THR A 106 -1.98 4.59 -6.97
N LEU A 107 -1.64 5.28 -8.07
CA LEU A 107 -1.91 6.73 -8.19
C LEU A 107 -3.41 7.02 -8.28
N LYS A 108 -4.20 6.16 -8.95
CA LYS A 108 -5.67 6.26 -8.94
C LYS A 108 -6.22 6.23 -7.51
N ASN A 109 -5.86 5.24 -6.71
CA ASN A 109 -6.34 5.09 -5.33
C ASN A 109 -5.77 6.15 -4.37
N PHE A 110 -4.61 6.73 -4.69
CA PHE A 110 -4.02 7.85 -3.94
C PHE A 110 -4.83 9.14 -4.11
N ALA A 111 -5.23 9.47 -5.35
CA ALA A 111 -6.01 10.67 -5.64
C ALA A 111 -7.54 10.50 -5.40
N ALA A 112 -8.06 9.28 -5.52
CA ALA A 112 -9.50 8.97 -5.42
C ALA A 112 -10.20 9.57 -4.18
N PRO A 113 -9.67 9.44 -2.95
CA PRO A 113 -10.24 10.05 -1.74
C PRO A 113 -10.43 11.57 -1.80
N TRP A 114 -9.69 12.28 -2.64
CA TRP A 114 -9.80 13.74 -2.76
C TRP A 114 -10.97 14.18 -3.66
N THR A 115 -11.53 13.24 -4.42
CA THR A 115 -12.56 13.50 -5.44
C THR A 115 -13.98 13.18 -4.99
N ASN A 116 -14.16 12.76 -3.73
CA ASN A 116 -15.47 12.44 -3.15
C ASN A 116 -15.56 12.81 -1.67
N ARG A 117 -16.78 13.02 -1.17
CA ARG A 117 -17.04 13.49 0.20
C ARG A 117 -16.83 12.43 1.28
N ASP A 118 -16.86 11.15 0.90
CA ASP A 118 -16.70 10.01 1.82
C ASP A 118 -15.22 9.58 1.96
N GLN A 119 -14.30 10.27 1.28
CA GLN A 119 -12.87 9.98 1.19
C GLN A 119 -12.57 8.52 0.78
N SER A 120 -13.46 7.94 -0.01
CA SER A 120 -13.39 6.56 -0.49
C SER A 120 -12.39 6.41 -1.65
N VAL A 121 -11.67 5.29 -1.67
CA VAL A 121 -10.90 4.84 -2.85
C VAL A 121 -11.80 4.18 -3.91
N PHE A 122 -13.00 3.75 -3.53
CA PHE A 122 -13.93 3.00 -4.38
C PHE A 122 -14.82 3.93 -5.23
N VAL A 123 -14.17 4.77 -6.04
CA VAL A 123 -14.81 5.63 -7.04
C VAL A 123 -14.29 5.32 -8.44
N PRO A 124 -15.08 5.54 -9.52
CA PRO A 124 -14.57 5.43 -10.88
C PRO A 124 -13.48 6.49 -11.14
N LEU A 125 -12.58 6.19 -12.07
CA LEU A 125 -11.66 7.16 -12.66
C LEU A 125 -12.46 8.36 -13.16
N ASN A 126 -11.96 9.56 -12.91
CA ASN A 126 -12.58 10.82 -13.28
C ASN A 126 -11.51 11.85 -13.66
N ASP A 127 -11.94 13.02 -14.10
CA ASP A 127 -11.09 14.06 -14.69
C ASP A 127 -10.10 14.68 -13.70
N TYR A 128 -10.49 14.84 -12.43
CA TYR A 128 -9.58 15.21 -11.33
C TYR A 128 -8.53 14.11 -11.09
N ILE A 129 -8.92 12.85 -10.89
CA ILE A 129 -7.97 11.74 -10.70
C ILE A 129 -6.99 11.66 -11.87
N ALA A 130 -7.50 11.64 -13.11
CA ALA A 130 -6.67 11.57 -14.31
C ALA A 130 -5.68 12.76 -14.41
N THR A 131 -6.11 13.96 -14.00
CA THR A 131 -5.24 15.15 -13.99
C THR A 131 -4.11 15.03 -12.96
N VAL A 132 -4.38 14.50 -11.76
CA VAL A 132 -3.31 14.20 -10.77
C VAL A 132 -2.35 13.14 -11.30
N VAL A 133 -2.87 12.04 -11.87
CA VAL A 133 -2.06 10.95 -12.43
C VAL A 133 -1.17 11.44 -13.58
N GLY A 134 -1.72 12.27 -14.48
CA GLY A 134 -0.98 12.86 -15.60
C GLY A 134 0.09 13.87 -15.17
N MET A 135 -0.22 14.76 -14.21
CA MET A 135 0.76 15.71 -13.66
C MET A 135 1.95 14.99 -13.00
N ILE A 136 1.70 13.90 -12.28
CA ILE A 136 2.76 13.07 -11.67
C ILE A 136 3.59 12.34 -12.74
N ARG A 137 2.96 11.91 -13.84
CA ARG A 137 3.66 11.25 -14.96
C ARG A 137 4.60 12.20 -15.72
N ASP A 138 4.15 13.42 -15.99
CA ASP A 138 4.85 14.39 -16.84
C ASP A 138 5.74 15.38 -16.04
N ASP A 139 5.99 15.09 -14.76
CA ASP A 139 6.76 15.92 -13.80
C ASP A 139 6.29 17.40 -13.74
N VAL A 140 4.97 17.60 -13.82
CA VAL A 140 4.37 18.94 -13.80
C VAL A 140 4.43 19.51 -12.37
N PRO A 141 4.96 20.73 -12.17
CA PRO A 141 5.09 21.33 -10.84
C PRO A 141 3.76 21.35 -10.06
N PHE A 142 3.68 20.53 -9.01
CA PHE A 142 2.44 20.24 -8.28
C PHE A 142 1.84 21.46 -7.56
N ASN A 143 2.62 22.53 -7.35
CA ASN A 143 2.13 23.82 -6.88
C ASN A 143 1.16 24.52 -7.86
N THR A 144 1.06 24.04 -9.10
CA THR A 144 0.11 24.54 -10.11
C THR A 144 -1.26 23.83 -10.08
N LEU A 145 -1.42 22.77 -9.27
CA LEU A 145 -2.62 21.91 -9.22
C LEU A 145 -3.92 22.69 -8.95
N LEU A 146 -3.85 23.78 -8.17
CA LEU A 146 -5.00 24.60 -7.76
C LEU A 146 -5.22 25.84 -8.66
N SER A 147 -4.47 26.00 -9.75
CA SER A 147 -4.44 27.28 -10.49
C SER A 147 -4.20 27.19 -12.00
N ALA A 148 -3.61 26.12 -12.52
CA ALA A 148 -3.35 26.00 -13.95
C ALA A 148 -4.61 25.67 -14.77
N ASP A 149 -4.66 26.17 -16.01
CA ASP A 149 -5.60 25.71 -17.04
C ASP A 149 -5.12 24.37 -17.63
N ILE A 150 -5.18 23.31 -16.81
CA ILE A 150 -4.64 21.98 -17.12
C ILE A 150 -5.68 20.89 -16.89
N LEU A 151 -5.76 19.94 -17.81
CA LEU A 151 -6.53 18.72 -17.69
C LEU A 151 -5.78 17.57 -18.35
N TYR A 152 -6.01 16.33 -17.88
CA TYR A 152 -5.63 15.13 -18.63
C TYR A 152 -6.86 14.37 -19.14
N VAL A 153 -6.81 14.01 -20.42
CA VAL A 153 -7.82 13.22 -21.14
C VAL A 153 -7.14 12.01 -21.79
N GLY A 154 -7.85 10.91 -21.95
CA GLY A 154 -7.38 9.78 -22.76
C GLY A 154 -7.18 10.20 -24.21
N ALA A 155 -6.06 9.76 -24.80
CA ALA A 155 -5.67 10.13 -26.16
C ALA A 155 -6.74 9.76 -27.19
N GLY A 156 -6.94 10.64 -28.20
CA GLY A 156 -7.96 10.44 -29.24
C GLY A 156 -7.79 9.17 -30.09
N SER A 157 -6.60 8.56 -30.08
CA SER A 157 -6.32 7.26 -30.70
C SER A 157 -6.97 6.06 -29.98
N LEU A 158 -7.45 6.23 -28.75
CA LEU A 158 -8.02 5.16 -27.92
C LEU A 158 -9.49 4.86 -28.20
N GLY A 159 -10.17 5.64 -29.06
CA GLY A 159 -11.58 5.42 -29.40
C GLY A 159 -12.58 5.68 -28.26
N LEU A 160 -12.16 6.42 -27.22
CA LEU A 160 -12.99 6.78 -26.08
C LEU A 160 -14.09 7.80 -26.45
N PRO A 161 -15.20 7.87 -25.70
CA PRO A 161 -16.15 8.97 -25.79
C PRO A 161 -15.46 10.34 -25.63
N ALA A 162 -16.03 11.40 -26.20
CA ALA A 162 -15.53 12.76 -25.96
C ALA A 162 -15.67 13.15 -24.48
N TYR A 163 -14.80 14.06 -24.01
CA TYR A 163 -14.96 14.71 -22.71
C TYR A 163 -16.32 15.43 -22.62
N SER A 164 -16.95 15.41 -21.45
CA SER A 164 -18.30 15.93 -21.24
C SER A 164 -18.41 16.57 -19.85
N ASN A 165 -18.92 17.79 -19.77
CA ASN A 165 -19.25 18.43 -18.49
C ASN A 165 -20.39 17.70 -17.74
N ASN A 166 -21.16 16.85 -18.42
CA ASN A 166 -22.43 16.32 -17.92
C ASN A 166 -22.38 14.82 -17.53
N ASN A 167 -21.31 14.10 -17.88
CA ASN A 167 -21.16 12.67 -17.57
C ASN A 167 -19.67 12.30 -17.37
N ASN A 168 -19.41 11.06 -16.93
CA ASN A 168 -18.05 10.57 -16.70
C ASN A 168 -17.59 9.55 -17.77
N ASP A 169 -18.31 9.46 -18.90
CA ASP A 169 -18.26 8.30 -19.80
C ASP A 169 -16.86 8.10 -20.43
N HIS A 170 -16.16 9.20 -20.71
CA HIS A 170 -14.77 9.20 -21.19
C HIS A 170 -13.82 8.43 -20.24
N TYR A 171 -13.82 8.79 -18.95
CA TYR A 171 -12.92 8.21 -17.95
C TYR A 171 -13.39 6.84 -17.47
N ALA A 172 -14.71 6.64 -17.36
CA ALA A 172 -15.29 5.33 -17.08
C ALA A 172 -14.95 4.31 -18.17
N GLN A 173 -14.95 4.70 -19.46
CA GLN A 173 -14.51 3.82 -20.54
C GLN A 173 -13.00 3.55 -20.52
N LEU A 174 -12.18 4.54 -20.18
CA LEU A 174 -10.72 4.37 -20.03
C LEU A 174 -10.40 3.30 -18.96
N GLU A 175 -11.06 3.38 -17.80
CA GLU A 175 -10.92 2.38 -16.72
C GLU A 175 -11.53 1.02 -17.11
N ASN A 176 -12.76 0.98 -17.64
CA ASN A 176 -13.42 -0.28 -18.01
C ASN A 176 -12.65 -1.08 -19.07
N GLN A 177 -11.92 -0.39 -19.97
CA GLN A 177 -11.07 -1.01 -20.98
C GLN A 177 -9.66 -1.35 -20.45
N SER A 178 -9.38 -1.09 -19.17
CA SER A 178 -8.08 -1.29 -18.52
C SER A 178 -6.90 -0.60 -19.24
N LEU A 179 -7.16 0.54 -19.90
CA LEU A 179 -6.13 1.25 -20.66
C LEU A 179 -5.07 1.81 -19.70
N ASP A 180 -3.80 1.65 -20.06
CA ASP A 180 -2.68 2.16 -19.27
C ASP A 180 -2.67 3.69 -19.26
N MET A 181 -2.86 4.32 -18.09
CA MET A 181 -2.81 5.78 -17.95
C MET A 181 -1.41 6.36 -18.20
N LYS A 182 -0.34 5.57 -18.08
CA LYS A 182 1.02 6.03 -18.41
C LYS A 182 1.13 6.38 -19.89
N THR A 183 0.75 5.48 -20.79
CA THR A 183 0.81 5.74 -22.24
C THR A 183 -0.45 6.39 -22.81
N GLY A 184 -1.60 6.19 -22.16
CA GLY A 184 -2.92 6.59 -22.67
C GLY A 184 -3.38 8.01 -22.34
N LEU A 185 -2.82 8.69 -21.34
CA LEU A 185 -3.21 10.07 -21.01
C LEU A 185 -2.50 11.12 -21.87
N THR A 186 -3.21 12.18 -22.23
CA THR A 186 -2.70 13.36 -22.95
C THR A 186 -3.10 14.63 -22.22
N GLN A 187 -2.15 15.56 -22.07
CA GLN A 187 -2.39 16.87 -21.48
C GLN A 187 -3.20 17.74 -22.45
N THR A 188 -4.18 18.47 -21.92
CA THR A 188 -4.93 19.52 -22.59
C THR A 188 -5.23 20.66 -21.61
N THR A 189 -5.89 21.72 -22.06
CA THR A 189 -6.42 22.78 -21.17
C THR A 189 -7.88 22.52 -20.82
N GLN A 190 -8.32 22.92 -19.63
CA GLN A 190 -9.75 22.83 -19.27
C GLN A 190 -10.59 23.77 -20.11
N SER A 191 -10.09 24.97 -20.42
CA SER A 191 -10.77 25.94 -21.27
C SER A 191 -11.15 25.37 -22.64
N SER A 192 -10.28 24.53 -23.23
CA SER A 192 -10.50 23.91 -24.55
C SER A 192 -11.62 22.87 -24.60
N VAL A 193 -11.92 22.19 -23.48
CA VAL A 193 -12.90 21.09 -23.43
C VAL A 193 -14.16 21.39 -22.63
N THR A 194 -14.08 22.30 -21.64
CA THR A 194 -15.23 22.69 -20.80
C THR A 194 -16.06 23.81 -21.39
N GLY A 195 -15.48 24.63 -22.29
CA GLY A 195 -16.06 25.88 -22.77
C GLY A 195 -15.91 27.07 -21.80
N LEU A 196 -15.19 26.90 -20.68
CA LEU A 196 -14.84 28.00 -19.78
C LEU A 196 -13.78 28.91 -20.40
N PRO A 197 -13.82 30.24 -20.20
CA PRO A 197 -12.71 31.10 -20.57
C PRO A 197 -11.48 30.78 -19.67
N PRO A 198 -10.22 30.87 -20.17
CA PRO A 198 -9.03 30.53 -19.38
C PRO A 198 -8.88 31.30 -18.06
N GLY A 199 -9.42 32.52 -17.97
CA GLY A 199 -9.45 33.30 -16.72
C GLY A 199 -10.44 32.79 -15.65
N ALA A 200 -11.20 31.73 -15.95
CA ALA A 200 -12.17 31.10 -15.04
C ALA A 200 -11.82 29.63 -14.71
N THR A 201 -10.69 29.11 -15.20
CA THR A 201 -10.18 27.78 -14.82
C THR A 201 -9.24 27.88 -13.63
N ALA A 202 -9.33 26.96 -12.67
CA ALA A 202 -8.55 26.97 -11.43
C ALA A 202 -8.05 25.57 -11.06
N GLY A 203 -7.34 24.92 -12.00
CA GLY A 203 -6.83 23.57 -11.82
C GLY A 203 -7.93 22.60 -11.41
N ILE A 204 -7.67 21.75 -10.41
CA ILE A 204 -8.61 20.71 -9.98
C ILE A 204 -9.99 21.25 -9.54
N TRP A 205 -10.11 22.52 -9.10
CA TRP A 205 -11.39 23.08 -8.64
C TRP A 205 -12.45 23.19 -9.73
N THR A 206 -12.03 23.35 -10.99
CA THR A 206 -12.92 23.52 -12.14
C THR A 206 -13.14 22.24 -12.95
N THR A 207 -12.64 21.11 -12.43
CA THR A 207 -12.95 19.76 -12.93
C THR A 207 -14.42 19.41 -12.68
N ARG A 208 -14.99 18.57 -13.55
CA ARG A 208 -16.33 18.01 -13.40
C ARG A 208 -16.45 17.24 -12.08
N ALA A 209 -15.48 16.40 -11.73
CA ALA A 209 -15.52 15.60 -10.50
C ALA A 209 -15.56 16.46 -9.24
N ALA A 210 -14.74 17.52 -9.17
CA ALA A 210 -14.78 18.45 -8.05
C ALA A 210 -16.13 19.17 -7.96
N ALA A 211 -16.70 19.60 -9.09
CA ALA A 211 -18.01 20.25 -9.11
C ALA A 211 -19.16 19.32 -8.69
N GLU A 212 -19.19 18.09 -9.20
CA GLU A 212 -20.17 17.05 -8.85
C GLU A 212 -20.11 16.69 -7.35
N ALA A 213 -18.90 16.52 -6.80
CA ALA A 213 -18.73 16.13 -5.41
C ALA A 213 -18.92 17.29 -4.41
N PHE A 214 -18.55 18.53 -4.78
CA PHE A 214 -18.33 19.59 -3.80
C PHE A 214 -19.08 20.92 -4.03
N PHE A 215 -19.57 21.25 -5.24
CA PHE A 215 -20.43 22.43 -5.45
C PHE A 215 -21.93 22.14 -5.23
N VAL A 216 -22.21 21.29 -4.24
CA VAL A 216 -23.56 20.82 -3.90
C VAL A 216 -24.44 21.98 -3.42
N ALA A 217 -25.69 22.00 -3.91
CA ALA A 217 -26.70 23.02 -3.62
C ALA A 217 -26.26 24.48 -3.92
N GLY A 218 -25.30 24.67 -4.84
CA GLY A 218 -24.78 26.01 -5.18
C GLY A 218 -23.87 26.62 -4.12
N THR A 219 -23.35 25.82 -3.18
CA THR A 219 -22.46 26.29 -2.10
C THR A 219 -21.01 25.87 -2.34
N ASN A 220 -20.05 26.69 -1.93
CA ASN A 220 -18.61 26.41 -2.05
C ASN A 220 -17.96 25.88 -0.75
N ARG A 221 -18.69 25.83 0.38
CA ARG A 221 -18.14 25.41 1.70
C ARG A 221 -17.48 24.03 1.65
N ALA A 222 -18.08 23.08 0.94
CA ALA A 222 -17.49 21.74 0.81
C ALA A 222 -16.22 21.77 -0.05
N MET A 223 -16.22 22.48 -1.19
CA MET A 223 -15.02 22.60 -2.05
C MET A 223 -13.85 23.23 -1.30
N PHE A 224 -14.10 24.31 -0.55
CA PHE A 224 -13.09 24.92 0.29
C PHE A 224 -12.58 23.94 1.35
N ARG A 225 -13.48 23.35 2.16
CA ARG A 225 -13.12 22.40 3.22
C ARG A 225 -12.29 21.21 2.73
N PHE A 226 -12.75 20.51 1.69
CA PHE A 226 -12.01 19.36 1.16
C PHE A 226 -10.69 19.78 0.49
N THR A 227 -10.57 21.00 -0.04
CA THR A 227 -9.26 21.51 -0.48
C THR A 227 -8.31 21.67 0.70
N MET A 228 -8.74 22.30 1.80
CA MET A 228 -7.90 22.52 2.98
C MET A 228 -7.42 21.19 3.58
N ILE A 229 -8.32 20.22 3.75
CA ILE A 229 -7.98 18.88 4.27
C ILE A 229 -6.96 18.19 3.36
N ASN A 230 -7.23 18.13 2.04
CA ASN A 230 -6.46 17.29 1.12
C ASN A 230 -5.14 17.94 0.65
N HIS A 231 -4.99 19.27 0.71
CA HIS A 231 -3.83 19.99 0.15
C HIS A 231 -3.14 20.97 1.11
N MET A 232 -3.77 21.31 2.25
CA MET A 232 -3.21 22.23 3.25
C MET A 232 -3.14 21.63 4.67
N CYS A 233 -3.39 20.33 4.80
CA CYS A 233 -3.22 19.53 6.03
C CYS A 233 -4.00 20.03 7.27
N ASN A 234 -5.03 20.86 7.09
CA ASN A 234 -5.86 21.43 8.15
C ASN A 234 -7.33 21.36 7.73
N ASP A 235 -8.25 21.11 8.66
CA ASP A 235 -9.68 21.20 8.40
C ASP A 235 -10.15 22.65 8.41
N MET A 236 -11.26 22.95 7.72
CA MET A 236 -11.80 24.31 7.59
C MET A 236 -12.10 24.94 8.95
N GLU A 237 -12.58 24.14 9.91
CA GLU A 237 -12.88 24.54 11.28
C GLU A 237 -11.62 24.85 12.13
N GLN A 238 -10.41 24.57 11.63
CA GLN A 238 -9.12 24.91 12.27
C GLN A 238 -8.49 26.18 11.68
N VAL A 239 -9.01 26.67 10.55
CA VAL A 239 -8.49 27.84 9.83
C VAL A 239 -9.15 29.09 10.41
N HIS A 240 -8.49 29.70 11.40
CA HIS A 240 -8.91 30.98 11.96
C HIS A 240 -8.48 32.12 11.03
N ASP A 241 -9.38 33.07 10.79
CA ASP A 241 -9.07 34.37 10.19
C ASP A 241 -8.25 35.19 11.23
N PRO A 242 -7.07 35.73 10.89
CA PRO A 242 -6.11 36.30 11.86
C PRO A 242 -6.40 37.74 12.33
#